data_AF-A0A644XCP4-F1
#
_entry.id   AF-A0A644XCP4-F1
#
_cell.length_a   1.000
_cell.length_b   1.000
_cell.length_c   1.000
_cell.angle_alpha   90.00
_cell.angle_beta   90.00
_cell.angle_gamma   90.00
#
_symmetry.space_group_name_H-M   'P 1'
#
loop_
_entity.id
_entity.type
_entity.pdbx_description
1 polymer ?
#
loop_
_entity_poly.entity_id
_entity_poly.type
_entity_poly.pdbx_seq_one_letter_code
_entity_poly.pdbx_strand_id
1 'polypeptide(L)'
;MGLKLRLLMAVMILPFLLPAQDSVSVHEKYFRYRDRLDYFVVFVTEPGGGLLANIRNRDAWKDPDGIYLSGDEVDYHQSLTFGQTHTRTGYLLGTLATEYALLKQAGDTFRASVTLSQIRIVLDAFDRTDRCESGPPWFGKDTLDGFFVREDAPPVLSELMMKQLNTGLDDSDYFYLRIARGECGIPALIRDNAAEALKMYESRDGYFYSRREGSHPDAAAYSARSEQYFRYFKNQKFTSQDEVLGSLVGLTLTVKFVDDEDVRKTALDQMLRMISFMCGSRKTLWWRPTYPDGTRMGNENGADGRAYAFALKTLAYKYAGEDYLKRNFPAIVQAPWCRDAFEGAEYACLSNIGYSGHRIFRFLMAEALSVSGTSRVSQSVSKELKSFTARYDWDTFYLLLYYALNDLPPETRIFDFEKLSNQLQSAPADGTWQYGDNHCSKIKGWSAEFRWSATVEAQNGKTGENWSLGNYSGIDFMLLHNLACLGLEEYSESFSHYIKP
;
A
#
# COMPACT_ATOMS: atom_id res chain seq x y z
N MET A 1 27.53 16.56 -67.76
CA MET A 1 28.24 15.62 -66.86
C MET A 1 28.14 16.15 -65.43
N GLY A 2 27.55 15.38 -64.50
CA GLY A 2 27.60 15.71 -63.06
C GLY A 2 26.31 15.47 -62.28
N LEU A 3 25.73 14.27 -62.37
CA LEU A 3 24.61 13.85 -61.52
C LEU A 3 25.17 13.46 -60.13
N LYS A 4 25.09 14.36 -59.14
CA LYS A 4 25.44 14.05 -57.75
C LYS A 4 24.29 13.29 -57.08
N LEU A 5 24.44 11.97 -57.09
CA LEU A 5 23.65 11.00 -56.35
C LEU A 5 23.79 11.28 -54.84
N ARG A 6 22.81 11.97 -54.24
CA ARG A 6 22.65 12.03 -52.78
C ARG A 6 21.95 10.75 -52.34
N LEU A 7 22.76 9.77 -51.98
CA LEU A 7 22.32 8.55 -51.31
C LEU A 7 21.74 8.96 -49.94
N LEU A 8 20.42 9.03 -49.85
CA LEU A 8 19.71 9.03 -48.58
C LEU A 8 20.02 7.68 -47.91
N MET A 9 20.93 7.67 -46.94
CA MET A 9 20.94 6.63 -45.91
C MET A 9 19.68 6.82 -45.08
N ALA A 10 18.57 6.27 -45.58
CA ALA A 10 17.50 5.81 -44.73
C ALA A 10 18.09 4.67 -43.89
N VAL A 11 18.70 5.02 -42.76
CA VAL A 11 18.88 4.07 -41.67
C VAL A 11 17.47 3.73 -41.24
N MET A 12 16.89 2.71 -41.87
CA MET A 12 15.86 1.91 -41.24
C MET A 12 16.52 1.38 -39.97
N ILE A 13 16.33 2.13 -38.89
CA ILE A 13 16.30 1.55 -37.55
C ILE A 13 15.13 0.59 -37.65
N LEU A 14 15.39 -0.65 -38.11
CA LEU A 14 14.50 -1.74 -37.80
C LEU A 14 14.44 -1.70 -36.26
N PRO A 15 13.28 -1.40 -35.66
CA PRO A 15 13.14 -1.69 -34.26
C PRO A 15 13.48 -3.17 -34.15
N PHE A 16 14.47 -3.49 -33.33
CA PHE A 16 14.66 -4.86 -32.90
C PHE A 16 13.30 -5.26 -32.33
N LEU A 17 12.52 -5.97 -33.13
CA LEU A 17 11.39 -6.76 -32.70
C LEU A 17 12.02 -7.85 -31.84
N LEU A 18 12.41 -7.46 -30.62
CA LEU A 18 12.44 -8.38 -29.49
C LEU A 18 11.14 -9.18 -29.62
N PRO A 19 11.19 -10.52 -29.58
CA PRO A 19 10.01 -11.34 -29.78
C PRO A 19 8.89 -10.73 -28.95
N ALA A 20 7.85 -10.24 -29.65
CA ALA A 20 6.71 -9.60 -29.03
C ALA A 20 6.31 -10.51 -27.89
N GLN A 21 6.62 -10.06 -26.69
CA GLN A 21 6.52 -10.88 -25.51
C GLN A 21 5.05 -11.22 -25.35
N ASP A 22 4.75 -12.33 -24.68
CA ASP A 22 3.37 -12.75 -24.51
C ASP A 22 2.66 -11.83 -23.50
N SER A 23 2.33 -10.60 -23.93
CA SER A 23 1.58 -9.61 -23.16
C SER A 23 0.23 -10.16 -22.72
N VAL A 24 -0.34 -11.06 -23.53
CA VAL A 24 -1.55 -11.82 -23.20
C VAL A 24 -1.35 -12.60 -21.89
N SER A 25 -0.22 -13.30 -21.72
CA SER A 25 0.07 -14.01 -20.46
C SER A 25 0.19 -13.09 -19.24
N VAL A 26 0.65 -11.85 -19.42
CA VAL A 26 0.75 -10.86 -18.34
C VAL A 26 -0.64 -10.34 -17.95
N HIS A 27 -1.52 -10.06 -18.91
CA HIS A 27 -2.90 -9.65 -18.65
C HIS A 27 -3.71 -10.79 -18.01
N GLU A 28 -3.53 -12.03 -18.47
CA GLU A 28 -4.15 -13.19 -17.85
C GLU A 28 -3.73 -13.32 -16.38
N LYS A 29 -2.43 -13.15 -16.10
CA LYS A 29 -1.91 -13.12 -14.73
C LYS A 29 -2.53 -11.99 -13.90
N TYR A 30 -2.69 -10.80 -14.48
CA TYR A 30 -3.38 -9.67 -13.83
C TYR A 30 -4.79 -10.05 -13.38
N PHE A 31 -5.60 -10.66 -14.24
CA PHE A 31 -6.95 -11.05 -13.88
C PHE A 31 -7.00 -12.18 -12.86
N ARG A 32 -6.04 -13.11 -12.87
CA ARG A 32 -5.91 -14.10 -11.79
C ARG A 32 -5.60 -13.46 -10.44
N TYR A 33 -4.75 -12.43 -10.41
CA TYR A 33 -4.48 -11.64 -9.20
C TYR A 33 -5.71 -10.84 -8.79
N ARG A 34 -6.47 -10.32 -9.75
CA ARG A 34 -7.71 -9.60 -9.50
C ARG A 34 -8.75 -10.49 -8.81
N ASP A 35 -8.91 -11.72 -9.28
CA ASP A 35 -9.79 -12.72 -8.64
C ASP A 35 -9.24 -13.13 -7.27
N ARG A 36 -7.92 -13.22 -7.14
CA ARG A 36 -7.25 -13.51 -5.86
C ARG A 36 -7.56 -12.46 -4.79
N LEU A 37 -7.80 -11.19 -5.15
CA LEU A 37 -8.12 -10.15 -4.17
C LEU A 37 -9.37 -10.47 -3.33
N ASP A 38 -10.30 -11.29 -3.84
CA ASP A 38 -11.51 -11.69 -3.11
C ASP A 38 -11.18 -12.53 -1.86
N TYR A 39 -9.95 -13.02 -1.73
CA TYR A 39 -9.43 -13.69 -0.54
C TYR A 39 -8.74 -12.75 0.46
N PHE A 40 -8.61 -11.45 0.16
CA PHE A 40 -7.89 -10.48 0.98
C PHE A 40 -8.70 -9.22 1.31
N VAL A 41 -9.76 -8.93 0.55
CA VAL A 41 -10.64 -7.79 0.80
C VAL A 41 -12.09 -8.17 0.53
N VAL A 42 -12.99 -7.66 1.37
CA VAL A 42 -14.44 -7.77 1.20
C VAL A 42 -14.98 -6.37 0.94
N PHE A 43 -15.60 -6.15 -0.21
CA PHE A 43 -16.16 -4.85 -0.56
C PHE A 43 -17.56 -4.68 0.05
N VAL A 44 -17.59 -4.36 1.34
CA VAL A 44 -18.78 -4.04 2.15
C VAL A 44 -18.55 -2.80 3.01
N THR A 45 -19.62 -2.16 3.48
CA THR A 45 -19.53 -0.89 4.24
C THR A 45 -19.41 -1.06 5.76
N GLU A 46 -19.46 -2.30 6.26
CA GLU A 46 -19.28 -2.62 7.68
C GLU A 46 -17.78 -2.59 8.10
N PRO A 47 -17.46 -2.54 9.41
CA PRO A 47 -16.07 -2.52 9.89
C PRO A 47 -15.22 -3.67 9.32
N GLY A 48 -14.00 -3.37 8.88
CA GLY A 48 -13.14 -4.32 8.16
C GLY A 48 -13.41 -4.41 6.64
N GLY A 49 -14.60 -4.00 6.18
CA GLY A 49 -14.92 -3.95 4.77
C GLY A 49 -14.16 -2.85 4.02
N GLY A 50 -13.67 -3.15 2.81
CA GLY A 50 -12.86 -2.22 2.01
C GLY A 50 -11.42 -2.03 2.52
N LEU A 51 -11.01 -2.72 3.59
CA LEU A 51 -9.61 -2.79 4.02
C LEU A 51 -8.91 -3.98 3.37
N LEU A 52 -7.68 -3.77 2.90
CA LEU A 52 -6.86 -4.87 2.38
C LEU A 52 -6.18 -5.60 3.56
N ALA A 53 -6.47 -6.89 3.72
CA ALA A 53 -5.69 -7.73 4.62
C ALA A 53 -4.28 -7.95 4.07
N ASN A 54 -3.30 -7.92 4.96
CA ASN A 54 -1.88 -8.01 4.64
C ASN A 54 -1.47 -9.42 4.24
N ILE A 55 -1.77 -10.35 5.14
CA ILE A 55 -1.26 -11.72 5.09
C ILE A 55 -2.44 -12.66 5.29
N ARG A 56 -2.45 -13.70 4.49
CA ARG A 56 -3.32 -14.86 4.66
C ARG A 56 -2.46 -16.10 4.90
N ASN A 57 -2.96 -17.07 5.66
CA ASN A 57 -2.23 -18.32 5.98
C ASN A 57 -0.85 -18.07 6.59
N ARG A 58 -0.75 -17.16 7.57
CA ARG A 58 0.51 -16.88 8.27
C ARG A 58 0.97 -18.15 9.01
N ASP A 59 2.24 -18.52 8.88
CA ASP A 59 2.85 -19.58 9.68
C ASP A 59 3.33 -18.99 11.01
N ALA A 60 2.41 -18.92 11.99
CA ALA A 60 2.70 -18.37 13.31
C ALA A 60 3.68 -19.24 14.13
N TRP A 61 3.81 -20.53 13.84
CA TRP A 61 4.62 -21.48 14.62
C TRP A 61 6.12 -21.42 14.29
N LYS A 62 6.46 -20.94 13.09
CA LYS A 62 7.86 -20.72 12.66
C LYS A 62 8.27 -19.26 12.64
N ASP A 63 7.40 -18.36 13.08
CA ASP A 63 7.69 -16.93 13.22
C ASP A 63 8.45 -16.67 14.54
N PRO A 64 9.79 -16.57 14.52
CA PRO A 64 10.62 -16.45 15.71
C PRO A 64 10.74 -14.99 16.21
N ASP A 65 9.85 -14.07 15.81
CA ASP A 65 9.81 -12.67 16.29
C ASP A 65 9.50 -12.53 17.81
N GLY A 66 9.62 -13.61 18.59
CA GLY A 66 9.53 -13.58 20.05
C GLY A 66 8.12 -13.75 20.60
N ILE A 67 7.17 -14.21 19.78
CA ILE A 67 5.86 -14.65 20.24
C ILE A 67 6.06 -15.98 20.97
N TYR A 68 6.06 -15.93 22.30
CA TYR A 68 6.05 -17.12 23.12
C TYR A 68 4.73 -17.86 22.88
N LEU A 69 4.84 -19.13 22.52
CA LEU A 69 3.75 -20.11 22.61
C LEU A 69 3.12 -19.97 24.00
N SER A 70 1.95 -19.37 24.08
CA SER A 70 1.27 -19.14 25.34
C SER A 70 0.65 -20.41 25.95
N GLY A 71 0.97 -21.58 25.41
CA GLY A 71 0.55 -22.89 25.92
C GLY A 71 -0.88 -23.28 25.56
N ASP A 72 -1.70 -22.31 25.12
CA ASP A 72 -3.15 -22.46 24.90
C ASP A 72 -3.58 -22.08 23.47
N GLU A 73 -2.63 -21.97 22.52
CA GLU A 73 -2.89 -21.46 21.16
C GLU A 73 -3.63 -22.47 20.29
N VAL A 74 -4.80 -22.05 19.80
CA VAL A 74 -5.55 -22.66 18.70
C VAL A 74 -4.63 -22.71 17.46
N ASP A 75 -4.72 -23.72 16.60
CA ASP A 75 -3.91 -23.83 15.37
C ASP A 75 -4.15 -22.64 14.40
N TYR A 76 -3.51 -21.49 14.63
CA TYR A 76 -3.73 -20.20 13.93
C TYR A 76 -3.16 -20.10 12.51
N HIS A 77 -2.93 -21.22 11.81
CA HIS A 77 -2.56 -21.24 10.40
C HIS A 77 -3.68 -20.77 9.44
N GLN A 78 -4.78 -20.25 9.99
CA GLN A 78 -6.08 -20.07 9.32
C GLN A 78 -6.73 -18.72 9.66
N SER A 79 -5.95 -17.65 9.81
CA SER A 79 -6.46 -16.30 10.02
C SER A 79 -6.07 -15.35 8.88
N LEU A 80 -6.74 -14.19 8.85
CA LEU A 80 -6.26 -13.01 8.14
C LEU A 80 -5.54 -12.09 9.12
N THR A 81 -4.43 -11.51 8.67
CA THR A 81 -3.71 -10.48 9.43
C THR A 81 -3.94 -9.13 8.77
N PHE A 82 -4.34 -8.16 9.58
CA PHE A 82 -4.35 -6.74 9.26
C PHE A 82 -3.20 -6.05 10.01
N GLY A 83 -2.65 -4.99 9.43
CA GLY A 83 -1.58 -4.21 10.04
C GLY A 83 -1.01 -3.17 9.08
N GLN A 84 -0.60 -2.00 9.56
CA GLN A 84 -0.18 -0.91 8.67
C GLN A 84 -1.17 -0.69 7.50
N THR A 85 -2.46 -0.86 7.79
CA THR A 85 -3.51 -1.18 6.82
C THR A 85 -3.76 -0.03 5.86
N HIS A 86 -3.50 1.20 6.28
CA HIS A 86 -3.60 2.40 5.45
C HIS A 86 -2.61 2.40 4.28
N THR A 87 -1.36 1.94 4.46
CA THR A 87 -0.42 1.79 3.33
C THR A 87 -0.99 0.80 2.29
N ARG A 88 -1.43 -0.38 2.74
CA ARG A 88 -1.93 -1.45 1.86
C ARG A 88 -3.23 -1.05 1.16
N THR A 89 -4.14 -0.44 1.92
CA THR A 89 -5.43 0.03 1.43
C THR A 89 -5.25 1.21 0.45
N GLY A 90 -4.21 2.03 0.63
CA GLY A 90 -3.76 3.00 -0.36
C GLY A 90 -3.37 2.33 -1.69
N TYR A 91 -2.56 1.26 -1.65
CA TYR A 91 -2.19 0.53 -2.87
C TYR A 91 -3.37 -0.19 -3.51
N LEU A 92 -4.30 -0.73 -2.72
CA LEU A 92 -5.59 -1.25 -3.20
C LEU A 92 -6.37 -0.16 -3.95
N LEU A 93 -6.55 1.00 -3.31
CA LEU A 93 -7.27 2.12 -3.89
C LEU A 93 -6.63 2.60 -5.21
N GLY A 94 -5.30 2.69 -5.25
CA GLY A 94 -4.55 3.05 -6.45
C GLY A 94 -4.70 2.01 -7.57
N THR A 95 -4.70 0.73 -7.23
CA THR A 95 -4.92 -0.37 -8.18
C THR A 95 -6.32 -0.29 -8.78
N LEU A 96 -7.36 -0.12 -7.95
CA LEU A 96 -8.74 0.01 -8.42
C LEU A 96 -8.94 1.28 -9.26
N ALA A 97 -8.35 2.41 -8.87
CA ALA A 97 -8.44 3.66 -9.63
C ALA A 97 -7.80 3.54 -11.02
N THR A 98 -6.64 2.89 -11.11
CA THR A 98 -5.95 2.68 -12.37
C THR A 98 -6.64 1.61 -13.23
N GLU A 99 -7.18 0.53 -12.63
CA GLU A 99 -8.03 -0.46 -13.29
C GLU A 99 -9.29 0.18 -13.88
N TYR A 100 -9.96 1.06 -13.11
CA TYR A 100 -11.13 1.81 -13.58
C TYR A 100 -10.82 2.59 -14.86
N ALA A 101 -9.71 3.33 -14.88
CA ALA A 101 -9.30 4.10 -16.05
C ALA A 101 -9.00 3.20 -17.26
N LEU A 102 -8.30 2.08 -17.06
CA LEU A 102 -7.99 1.12 -18.13
C LEU A 102 -9.25 0.47 -18.71
N LEU A 103 -10.19 0.03 -17.85
CA LEU A 103 -11.46 -0.55 -18.29
C LEU A 103 -12.29 0.46 -19.08
N LYS A 104 -12.32 1.73 -18.64
CA LYS A 104 -12.96 2.83 -19.37
C LYS A 104 -12.32 3.08 -20.74
N GLN A 105 -10.98 3.09 -20.81
CA GLN A 105 -10.25 3.24 -22.07
C GLN A 105 -10.52 2.07 -23.04
N ALA A 106 -10.62 0.84 -22.52
CA ALA A 106 -10.94 -0.34 -23.30
C ALA A 106 -12.43 -0.42 -23.75
N GLY A 107 -13.30 0.38 -23.13
CA GLY A 107 -14.75 0.42 -23.41
C GLY A 107 -15.60 -0.55 -22.59
N ASP A 108 -15.02 -1.24 -21.59
CA ASP A 108 -15.75 -2.12 -20.67
C ASP A 108 -16.41 -1.31 -19.54
N THR A 109 -17.51 -0.65 -19.88
CA THR A 109 -18.24 0.22 -18.95
C THR A 109 -18.87 -0.54 -17.78
N PHE A 110 -19.19 -1.83 -17.95
CA PHE A 110 -19.79 -2.64 -16.90
C PHE A 110 -18.77 -2.94 -15.81
N ARG A 111 -17.61 -3.52 -16.14
CA ARG A 111 -16.56 -3.78 -15.14
C ARG A 111 -16.03 -2.48 -14.53
N ALA A 112 -15.95 -1.40 -15.31
CA ALA A 112 -15.60 -0.09 -14.78
C ALA A 112 -16.60 0.37 -13.70
N SER A 113 -17.90 0.17 -13.89
CA SER A 113 -18.92 0.55 -12.89
C SER A 113 -18.84 -0.26 -11.59
N VAL A 114 -18.49 -1.56 -11.69
CA VAL A 114 -18.22 -2.42 -10.53
C VAL A 114 -16.98 -1.92 -9.78
N THR A 115 -15.90 -1.65 -10.51
CA THR A 115 -14.65 -1.12 -9.95
C THR A 115 -14.87 0.23 -9.26
N LEU A 116 -15.68 1.12 -9.85
CA LEU A 116 -16.04 2.41 -9.24
C LEU A 116 -16.80 2.23 -7.92
N SER A 117 -17.68 1.23 -7.83
CA SER A 117 -18.41 0.91 -6.60
C SER A 117 -17.46 0.40 -5.51
N GLN A 118 -16.45 -0.40 -5.88
CA GLN A 118 -15.40 -0.85 -4.97
C GLN A 118 -14.53 0.30 -4.47
N ILE A 119 -14.16 1.25 -5.34
CA ILE A 119 -13.45 2.48 -4.96
C ILE A 119 -14.22 3.25 -3.88
N ARG A 120 -15.54 3.42 -4.05
CA ARG A 120 -16.39 4.09 -3.05
C ARG A 120 -16.32 3.40 -1.68
N ILE A 121 -16.36 2.07 -1.67
CA ILE A 121 -16.30 1.27 -0.43
C ILE A 121 -14.94 1.42 0.26
N VAL A 122 -13.84 1.48 -0.50
CA VAL A 122 -12.50 1.72 0.06
C VAL A 122 -12.38 3.13 0.63
N LEU A 123 -12.92 4.15 -0.06
CA LEU A 123 -12.99 5.52 0.45
C LEU A 123 -13.86 5.60 1.73
N ASP A 124 -14.98 4.89 1.78
CA ASP A 124 -15.80 4.81 2.99
C ASP A 124 -14.99 4.22 4.17
N ALA A 125 -14.10 3.26 3.92
CA ALA A 125 -13.23 2.70 4.95
C ALA A 125 -12.28 3.75 5.54
N PHE A 126 -11.68 4.62 4.73
CA PHE A 126 -10.89 5.76 5.21
C PHE A 126 -11.72 6.68 6.13
N ASP A 127 -12.96 7.00 5.74
CA ASP A 127 -13.85 7.82 6.57
C ASP A 127 -14.23 7.14 7.89
N ARG A 128 -14.47 5.82 7.89
CA ARG A 128 -14.71 5.07 9.14
C ARG A 128 -13.49 5.09 10.06
N THR A 129 -12.28 5.03 9.50
CA THR A 129 -11.05 5.12 10.31
C THR A 129 -10.78 6.53 10.87
N ASP A 130 -11.28 7.60 10.23
CA ASP A 130 -11.20 8.97 10.76
C ASP A 130 -12.24 9.20 11.88
N ARG A 131 -13.44 8.60 11.75
CA ARG A 131 -14.51 8.65 12.76
C ARG A 131 -14.23 7.70 13.94
N CYS A 132 -13.17 7.99 14.68
CA CYS A 132 -12.67 7.09 15.71
C CYS A 132 -12.68 7.68 17.11
N GLU A 133 -12.93 8.98 17.29
CA GLU A 133 -12.84 9.61 18.62
C GLU A 133 -13.90 9.14 19.59
N SER A 134 -15.08 8.69 19.12
CA SER A 134 -16.11 8.08 19.97
C SER A 134 -15.68 6.73 20.55
N GLY A 135 -14.65 6.12 19.98
CA GLY A 135 -14.03 4.91 20.49
C GLY A 135 -13.09 5.15 21.67
N PRO A 136 -12.64 4.06 22.31
CA PRO A 136 -11.52 4.08 23.22
C PRO A 136 -10.26 4.74 22.61
N PRO A 137 -9.48 5.52 23.38
CA PRO A 137 -9.66 5.82 24.80
C PRO A 137 -10.43 7.13 25.06
N TRP A 138 -10.84 7.89 24.04
CA TRP A 138 -11.35 9.25 24.24
C TRP A 138 -12.86 9.35 24.45
N PHE A 139 -13.67 8.49 23.83
CA PHE A 139 -15.13 8.56 23.92
C PHE A 139 -15.69 9.97 23.59
N GLY A 140 -15.04 10.64 22.65
CA GLY A 140 -15.40 11.95 22.12
C GLY A 140 -16.50 11.87 21.06
N LYS A 141 -16.62 12.93 20.27
CA LYS A 141 -17.50 12.97 19.10
C LYS A 141 -16.68 12.66 17.87
N ASP A 142 -17.13 11.71 17.06
CA ASP A 142 -16.50 11.40 15.78
C ASP A 142 -16.49 12.63 14.87
N THR A 143 -15.33 12.86 14.28
CA THR A 143 -15.11 13.92 13.30
C THR A 143 -14.41 13.37 12.05
N LEU A 144 -14.50 14.13 10.96
CA LEU A 144 -13.65 13.92 9.79
C LEU A 144 -12.58 15.00 9.82
N ASP A 145 -11.58 14.85 10.68
CA ASP A 145 -10.56 15.88 10.89
C ASP A 145 -9.13 15.41 10.61
N GLY A 146 -9.00 14.20 10.09
CA GLY A 146 -7.76 13.54 9.74
C GLY A 146 -7.14 12.75 10.88
N PHE A 147 -7.80 12.60 12.03
CA PHE A 147 -7.34 11.78 13.12
C PHE A 147 -7.75 10.32 12.90
N PHE A 148 -6.88 9.57 12.22
CA PHE A 148 -7.19 8.19 11.84
C PHE A 148 -6.68 7.14 12.84
N VAL A 149 -7.50 6.12 13.11
CA VAL A 149 -7.01 4.81 13.54
C VAL A 149 -6.44 4.05 12.34
N ARG A 150 -5.46 3.18 12.54
CA ARG A 150 -4.80 2.43 11.44
C ARG A 150 -5.76 1.52 10.67
N GLU A 151 -6.74 0.96 11.38
CA GLU A 151 -7.76 0.08 10.83
C GLU A 151 -8.99 0.02 11.73
N ASP A 152 -10.13 -0.34 11.13
CA ASP A 152 -11.37 -0.59 11.84
C ASP A 152 -11.79 -2.06 11.84
N ALA A 153 -10.92 -2.97 11.36
CA ALA A 153 -11.17 -4.40 11.30
C ALA A 153 -11.59 -4.96 12.67
N PRO A 154 -12.72 -5.67 12.75
CA PRO A 154 -13.19 -6.24 14.00
C PRO A 154 -12.31 -7.45 14.40
N PRO A 155 -12.25 -7.78 15.70
CA PRO A 155 -11.54 -8.97 16.18
C PRO A 155 -12.13 -10.28 15.64
N VAL A 156 -13.42 -10.26 15.31
CA VAL A 156 -14.18 -11.36 14.72
C VAL A 156 -14.91 -10.81 13.50
N LEU A 157 -14.63 -11.35 12.32
CA LEU A 157 -15.26 -10.92 11.07
C LEU A 157 -16.75 -11.29 11.05
N SER A 158 -17.55 -10.57 10.27
CA SER A 158 -18.96 -10.92 10.10
C SER A 158 -19.11 -12.24 9.33
N GLU A 159 -20.27 -12.90 9.46
CA GLU A 159 -20.59 -14.10 8.65
C GLU A 159 -20.52 -13.81 7.15
N LEU A 160 -20.93 -12.61 6.73
CA LEU A 160 -20.87 -12.18 5.34
C LEU A 160 -19.42 -12.10 4.84
N MET A 161 -18.54 -11.43 5.60
CA MET A 161 -17.13 -11.32 5.26
C MET A 161 -16.47 -12.69 5.19
N MET A 162 -16.70 -13.55 6.19
CA MET A 162 -16.13 -14.90 6.19
C MET A 162 -16.59 -15.69 4.98
N LYS A 163 -17.90 -15.70 4.69
CA LYS A 163 -18.45 -16.40 3.55
C LYS A 163 -17.79 -15.94 2.24
N GLN A 164 -17.60 -14.63 2.06
CA GLN A 164 -16.96 -14.09 0.87
C GLN A 164 -15.48 -14.49 0.79
N LEU A 165 -14.72 -14.28 1.87
CA LEU A 165 -13.28 -14.60 1.95
C LEU A 165 -12.98 -16.09 1.81
N ASN A 166 -13.96 -16.97 2.04
CA ASN A 166 -13.82 -18.42 1.88
C ASN A 166 -14.53 -18.96 0.63
N THR A 167 -15.01 -18.10 -0.27
CA THR A 167 -15.71 -18.54 -1.48
C THR A 167 -14.82 -19.46 -2.31
N GLY A 168 -15.32 -20.66 -2.61
CA GLY A 168 -14.61 -21.63 -3.45
C GLY A 168 -13.48 -22.40 -2.75
N LEU A 169 -13.28 -22.20 -1.45
CA LEU A 169 -12.34 -22.99 -0.65
C LEU A 169 -13.04 -24.22 -0.06
N ASP A 170 -12.33 -25.34 -0.02
CA ASP A 170 -12.81 -26.60 0.56
C ASP A 170 -12.56 -26.59 2.08
N ASP A 171 -13.60 -26.90 2.87
CA ASP A 171 -13.55 -26.95 4.32
C ASP A 171 -12.52 -27.97 4.86
N SER A 172 -12.16 -28.96 4.04
CA SER A 172 -11.15 -29.98 4.35
C SER A 172 -9.74 -29.60 3.91
N ASP A 173 -9.56 -28.49 3.19
CA ASP A 173 -8.29 -28.15 2.55
C ASP A 173 -7.47 -27.12 3.33
N TYR A 174 -6.89 -27.63 4.43
CA TYR A 174 -6.05 -26.88 5.34
C TYR A 174 -4.72 -26.47 4.72
N PHE A 175 -4.17 -25.35 5.22
CA PHE A 175 -2.89 -24.82 4.78
C PHE A 175 -1.76 -25.87 4.78
N TYR A 176 -1.62 -26.65 5.85
CA TYR A 176 -0.57 -27.67 5.95
C TYR A 176 -0.72 -28.79 4.89
N LEU A 177 -1.95 -29.12 4.48
CA LEU A 177 -2.21 -30.11 3.44
C LEU A 177 -1.79 -29.57 2.07
N ARG A 178 -2.08 -28.29 1.78
CA ARG A 178 -1.62 -27.63 0.57
C ARG A 178 -0.09 -27.61 0.47
N ILE A 179 0.59 -27.24 1.56
CA ILE A 179 2.06 -27.29 1.62
C ILE A 179 2.59 -28.71 1.38
N ALA A 180 1.97 -29.73 1.98
CA ALA A 180 2.35 -31.13 1.76
C ALA A 180 2.16 -31.59 0.30
N ARG A 181 1.23 -30.97 -0.44
CA ARG A 181 1.00 -31.20 -1.89
C ARG A 181 1.87 -30.31 -2.80
N GLY A 182 2.64 -29.38 -2.24
CA GLY A 182 3.43 -28.41 -3.01
C GLY A 182 2.61 -27.25 -3.59
N GLU A 183 1.39 -27.04 -3.11
CA GLU A 183 0.47 -25.96 -3.52
C GLU A 183 0.77 -24.67 -2.76
N CYS A 184 1.97 -24.14 -2.95
CA CYS A 184 2.39 -22.87 -2.34
C CYS A 184 1.66 -21.69 -3.00
N GLY A 185 1.39 -20.63 -2.25
CA GLY A 185 0.74 -19.45 -2.82
C GLY A 185 -0.78 -19.49 -2.80
N ILE A 186 -1.43 -20.64 -2.60
CA ILE A 186 -2.89 -20.75 -2.70
C ILE A 186 -3.56 -20.36 -1.38
N PRO A 187 -4.61 -19.51 -1.37
CA PRO A 187 -5.39 -19.21 -0.18
C PRO A 187 -5.99 -20.48 0.44
N ALA A 188 -6.01 -20.55 1.78
CA ALA A 188 -6.64 -21.63 2.53
C ALA A 188 -7.78 -21.09 3.38
N LEU A 189 -8.65 -21.99 3.84
CA LEU A 189 -9.84 -21.65 4.63
C LEU A 189 -9.44 -20.88 5.90
N ILE A 190 -10.15 -19.77 6.16
CA ILE A 190 -10.11 -19.06 7.45
C ILE A 190 -11.19 -19.63 8.36
N ARG A 191 -10.85 -19.95 9.62
CA ARG A 191 -11.80 -20.53 10.59
C ARG A 191 -12.24 -19.53 11.65
N ASP A 192 -13.41 -19.80 12.21
CA ASP A 192 -13.96 -19.12 13.39
C ASP A 192 -14.02 -17.59 13.27
N ASN A 193 -14.11 -17.10 12.03
CA ASN A 193 -14.08 -15.67 11.69
C ASN A 193 -12.86 -14.93 12.27
N ALA A 194 -11.76 -15.64 12.54
CA ALA A 194 -10.62 -15.08 13.26
C ALA A 194 -9.81 -14.11 12.39
N ALA A 195 -9.61 -12.91 12.91
CA ALA A 195 -8.71 -11.91 12.36
C ALA A 195 -7.66 -11.50 13.40
N GLU A 196 -6.41 -11.40 12.98
CA GLU A 196 -5.37 -10.71 13.71
C GLU A 196 -5.45 -9.23 13.30
N ALA A 197 -5.99 -8.40 14.20
CA ALA A 197 -6.22 -6.97 13.98
C ALA A 197 -6.01 -6.18 15.27
N LEU A 198 -5.84 -4.87 15.21
CA LEU A 198 -5.59 -3.99 16.37
C LEU A 198 -6.64 -4.11 17.47
N LYS A 199 -7.90 -4.39 17.10
CA LYS A 199 -9.03 -4.54 18.03
C LYS A 199 -9.15 -5.94 18.64
N MET A 200 -8.21 -6.85 18.36
CA MET A 200 -8.17 -8.22 18.88
C MET A 200 -8.35 -8.33 20.41
N TYR A 201 -7.87 -7.35 21.18
CA TYR A 201 -7.97 -7.34 22.64
C TYR A 201 -9.22 -6.63 23.20
N GLU A 202 -10.08 -6.10 22.33
CA GLU A 202 -11.28 -5.34 22.72
C GLU A 202 -12.55 -6.22 22.83
N SER A 203 -12.53 -7.43 22.28
CA SER A 203 -13.66 -8.37 22.37
C SER A 203 -13.50 -9.35 23.53
N ARG A 204 -14.63 -9.70 24.17
CA ARG A 204 -14.67 -10.82 25.13
C ARG A 204 -14.34 -12.16 24.47
N ASP A 205 -14.71 -12.30 23.21
CA ASP A 205 -14.38 -13.46 22.38
C ASP A 205 -12.95 -13.35 21.82
N GLY A 206 -12.27 -12.22 22.02
CA GLY A 206 -10.86 -12.00 21.67
C GLY A 206 -9.89 -12.25 22.83
N TYR A 207 -10.38 -12.58 24.03
CA TYR A 207 -9.54 -12.91 25.20
C TYR A 207 -8.66 -14.15 25.01
N PHE A 208 -8.81 -14.89 23.90
CA PHE A 208 -7.89 -15.99 23.52
C PHE A 208 -6.47 -15.51 23.23
N TYR A 209 -6.26 -14.21 22.97
CA TYR A 209 -4.92 -13.66 22.94
C TYR A 209 -4.47 -13.38 24.38
N SER A 210 -3.94 -14.41 25.02
CA SER A 210 -3.09 -14.26 26.19
C SER A 210 -2.03 -13.16 25.93
N ARG A 211 -1.60 -12.49 27.00
CA ARG A 211 -0.79 -11.27 26.96
C ARG A 211 0.45 -11.42 26.05
N ARG A 212 0.38 -11.00 24.78
CA ARG A 212 1.47 -11.15 23.79
C ARG A 212 2.77 -10.47 24.22
N GLU A 213 2.67 -9.38 24.97
CA GLU A 213 3.81 -8.66 25.55
C GLU A 213 3.48 -8.16 26.96
N GLY A 214 4.47 -8.04 27.84
CA GLY A 214 4.27 -7.40 29.16
C GLY A 214 3.76 -5.96 29.10
N SER A 215 3.82 -5.33 27.93
CA SER A 215 3.32 -3.98 27.62
C SER A 215 1.80 -3.94 27.37
N HIS A 216 1.16 -5.08 27.05
CA HIS A 216 -0.26 -5.13 26.72
C HIS A 216 -1.14 -5.13 27.99
N PRO A 217 -2.28 -4.41 27.96
CA PRO A 217 -3.19 -4.34 29.09
C PRO A 217 -3.86 -5.70 29.31
N ASP A 218 -3.86 -6.18 30.54
CA ASP A 218 -4.73 -7.28 30.95
C ASP A 218 -6.19 -6.79 31.14
N ALA A 219 -7.11 -7.72 31.39
CA ALA A 219 -8.52 -7.38 31.61
C ALA A 219 -8.73 -6.39 32.77
N ALA A 220 -7.87 -6.43 33.80
CA ALA A 220 -7.94 -5.50 34.92
C ALA A 220 -7.45 -4.10 34.52
N ALA A 221 -6.34 -4.00 33.79
CA ALA A 221 -5.83 -2.75 33.22
C ALA A 221 -6.84 -2.09 32.28
N TYR A 222 -7.52 -2.88 31.45
CA TYR A 222 -8.58 -2.40 30.55
C TYR A 222 -9.78 -1.86 31.35
N SER A 223 -10.26 -2.63 32.35
CA SER A 223 -11.39 -2.25 33.20
C SER A 223 -11.10 -1.00 34.04
N ALA A 224 -9.89 -0.90 34.58
CA ALA A 224 -9.45 0.23 35.39
C ALA A 224 -8.98 1.44 34.58
N ARG A 225 -8.87 1.33 33.25
CA ARG A 225 -8.28 2.34 32.34
C ARG A 225 -6.90 2.82 32.85
N SER A 226 -6.05 1.87 33.21
CA SER A 226 -4.73 2.15 33.79
C SER A 226 -3.77 2.80 32.79
N GLU A 227 -2.55 3.16 33.23
CA GLU A 227 -1.50 3.66 32.32
C GLU A 227 -1.20 2.69 31.17
N GLN A 228 -1.25 1.37 31.42
CA GLN A 228 -1.06 0.35 30.38
C GLN A 228 -2.16 0.40 29.31
N TYR A 229 -3.41 0.67 29.69
CA TYR A 229 -4.50 0.88 28.75
C TYR A 229 -4.21 2.07 27.84
N PHE A 230 -3.88 3.23 28.41
CA PHE A 230 -3.57 4.42 27.60
C PHE A 230 -2.33 4.23 26.73
N ARG A 231 -1.30 3.54 27.23
CA ARG A 231 -0.10 3.21 26.46
C ARG A 231 -0.41 2.33 25.26
N TYR A 232 -1.24 1.30 25.43
CA TYR A 232 -1.66 0.42 24.33
C TYR A 232 -2.42 1.17 23.24
N PHE A 233 -3.37 2.04 23.60
CA PHE A 233 -4.06 2.87 22.61
C PHE A 233 -3.09 3.82 21.92
N LYS A 234 -2.26 4.56 22.67
CA LYS A 234 -1.39 5.59 22.12
C LYS A 234 -0.23 5.04 21.27
N ASN A 235 0.28 3.84 21.53
CA ASN A 235 1.53 3.35 20.92
C ASN A 235 1.40 2.57 19.61
N GLN A 236 0.19 2.15 19.21
CA GLN A 236 0.04 1.27 18.04
C GLN A 236 -1.24 1.47 17.22
N LYS A 237 -2.19 2.29 17.68
CA LYS A 237 -3.52 2.34 17.04
C LYS A 237 -3.75 3.42 16.02
N PHE A 238 -2.85 4.39 15.92
CA PHE A 238 -3.05 5.56 15.08
C PHE A 238 -2.10 5.56 13.91
N THR A 239 -2.58 6.11 12.80
CA THR A 239 -1.89 6.16 11.53
C THR A 239 -0.53 6.86 11.68
N SER A 240 0.53 6.19 11.23
CA SER A 240 1.88 6.73 11.17
C SER A 240 2.20 7.42 9.84
N GLN A 241 3.34 8.12 9.75
CA GLN A 241 3.76 8.82 8.53
C GLN A 241 3.90 7.90 7.30
N ASP A 242 4.31 6.64 7.48
CA ASP A 242 4.43 5.63 6.43
C ASP A 242 3.06 5.18 5.91
N GLU A 243 2.08 5.10 6.81
CA GLU A 243 0.69 4.83 6.46
C GLU A 243 0.05 6.00 5.73
N VAL A 244 0.34 7.24 6.14
CA VAL A 244 -0.08 8.43 5.40
C VAL A 244 0.52 8.43 3.99
N LEU A 245 1.84 8.26 3.84
CA LEU A 245 2.48 8.29 2.52
C LEU A 245 1.97 7.18 1.60
N GLY A 246 1.80 5.96 2.11
CA GLY A 246 1.22 4.86 1.35
C GLY A 246 -0.23 5.11 0.94
N SER A 247 -1.05 5.70 1.83
CA SER A 247 -2.43 6.10 1.51
C SER A 247 -2.48 7.15 0.41
N LEU A 248 -1.55 8.11 0.44
CA LEU A 248 -1.46 9.18 -0.55
C LEU A 248 -1.15 8.67 -1.96
N VAL A 249 -0.48 7.54 -2.13
CA VAL A 249 -0.32 6.90 -3.45
C VAL A 249 -1.69 6.60 -4.05
N GLY A 250 -2.55 5.90 -3.30
CA GLY A 250 -3.90 5.55 -3.72
C GLY A 250 -4.80 6.75 -3.95
N LEU A 251 -4.90 7.63 -2.96
CA LEU A 251 -5.74 8.82 -3.02
C LEU A 251 -5.37 9.72 -4.20
N THR A 252 -4.06 9.92 -4.45
CA THR A 252 -3.61 10.75 -5.59
C THR A 252 -3.94 10.10 -6.93
N LEU A 253 -3.77 8.77 -7.05
CA LEU A 253 -4.18 8.02 -8.25
C LEU A 253 -5.68 8.09 -8.47
N THR A 254 -6.50 8.00 -7.43
CA THR A 254 -7.96 8.19 -7.53
C THR A 254 -8.30 9.58 -8.01
N VAL A 255 -7.69 10.63 -7.45
CA VAL A 255 -7.91 12.01 -7.90
C VAL A 255 -7.54 12.19 -9.37
N LYS A 256 -6.48 11.51 -9.80
CA LYS A 256 -5.94 11.60 -11.16
C LYS A 256 -6.78 10.86 -12.21
N PHE A 257 -7.20 9.63 -11.90
CA PHE A 257 -7.69 8.68 -12.90
C PHE A 257 -9.19 8.40 -12.84
N VAL A 258 -9.89 8.79 -11.77
CA VAL A 258 -11.34 8.61 -11.68
C VAL A 258 -12.06 9.86 -12.18
N ASP A 259 -12.92 9.67 -13.19
CA ASP A 259 -13.70 10.74 -13.80
C ASP A 259 -14.97 11.10 -13.00
N ASP A 260 -15.48 10.20 -12.15
CA ASP A 260 -16.57 10.45 -11.19
C ASP A 260 -16.19 11.55 -10.19
N GLU A 261 -16.95 12.65 -10.22
CA GLU A 261 -16.62 13.87 -9.49
C GLU A 261 -16.73 13.71 -7.96
N ASP A 262 -17.74 12.99 -7.48
CA ASP A 262 -17.95 12.77 -6.05
C ASP A 262 -16.83 11.91 -5.47
N VAL A 263 -16.47 10.82 -6.16
CA VAL A 263 -15.35 9.95 -5.78
C VAL A 263 -14.03 10.73 -5.76
N ARG A 264 -13.76 11.51 -6.82
CA ARG A 264 -12.55 12.34 -6.90
C ARG A 264 -12.49 13.38 -5.78
N LYS A 265 -13.63 14.01 -5.45
CA LYS A 265 -13.72 14.99 -4.37
C LYS A 265 -13.51 14.35 -3.00
N THR A 266 -14.09 13.19 -2.74
CA THR A 266 -13.89 12.44 -1.49
C THR A 266 -12.42 12.04 -1.32
N ALA A 267 -11.77 11.52 -2.36
CA ALA A 267 -10.35 11.19 -2.32
C ALA A 267 -9.47 12.42 -2.06
N LEU A 268 -9.77 13.56 -2.72
CA LEU A 268 -9.07 14.82 -2.48
C LEU A 268 -9.25 15.31 -1.03
N ASP A 269 -10.46 15.27 -0.49
CA ASP A 269 -10.74 15.68 0.87
C ASP A 269 -9.98 14.81 1.91
N GLN A 270 -10.01 13.48 1.74
CA GLN A 270 -9.26 12.54 2.58
C GLN A 270 -7.75 12.76 2.52
N MET A 271 -7.20 13.00 1.32
CA MET A 271 -5.80 13.37 1.14
C MET A 271 -5.46 14.64 1.95
N LEU A 272 -6.28 15.68 1.85
CA LEU A 272 -6.04 16.94 2.56
C LEU A 272 -6.21 16.78 4.08
N ARG A 273 -7.14 15.95 4.55
CA ARG A 273 -7.27 15.59 5.97
C ARG A 273 -6.03 14.89 6.51
N MET A 274 -5.50 13.90 5.79
CA MET A 274 -4.26 13.21 6.17
C MET A 274 -3.05 14.17 6.24
N ILE A 275 -2.89 15.05 5.26
CA ILE A 275 -1.80 16.04 5.26
C ILE A 275 -1.98 17.05 6.41
N SER A 276 -3.21 17.49 6.66
CA SER A 276 -3.56 18.39 7.76
C SER A 276 -3.29 17.76 9.12
N PHE A 277 -3.61 16.48 9.30
CA PHE A 277 -3.26 15.70 10.48
C PHE A 277 -1.75 15.67 10.72
N MET A 278 -0.97 15.34 9.69
CA MET A 278 0.48 15.32 9.78
C MET A 278 1.06 16.69 10.18
N CYS A 279 0.43 17.79 9.77
CA CYS A 279 0.84 19.15 10.17
C CYS A 279 0.76 19.39 11.69
N GLY A 280 -0.02 18.62 12.45
CA GLY A 280 -0.28 18.84 13.88
C GLY A 280 -1.36 19.89 14.15
N SER A 281 -2.35 19.95 13.26
CA SER A 281 -3.40 20.99 13.11
C SER A 281 -4.09 21.47 14.39
N ARG A 282 -4.08 20.69 15.48
CA ARG A 282 -4.78 21.04 16.73
C ARG A 282 -3.98 21.95 17.66
N LYS A 283 -2.64 21.86 17.72
CA LYS A 283 -1.82 22.63 18.70
C LYS A 283 -0.41 23.01 18.25
N THR A 284 0.23 22.22 17.39
CA THR A 284 1.64 22.44 17.04
C THR A 284 1.86 22.20 15.56
N LEU A 285 1.91 23.29 14.81
CA LEU A 285 2.18 23.28 13.38
C LEU A 285 3.66 22.99 13.10
N TRP A 286 4.09 21.76 13.39
CA TRP A 286 5.49 21.37 13.24
C TRP A 286 5.68 20.00 12.58
N TRP A 287 4.71 19.58 11.77
CA TRP A 287 4.68 18.27 11.13
C TRP A 287 4.76 17.12 12.12
N ARG A 288 3.98 17.27 13.19
CA ARG A 288 3.87 16.30 14.26
C ARG A 288 2.43 16.23 14.74
N PRO A 289 1.70 15.15 14.42
CA PRO A 289 0.32 14.99 14.84
C PRO A 289 0.17 14.97 16.37
N THR A 290 -1.04 15.27 16.80
CA THR A 290 -1.45 15.24 18.20
C THR A 290 -2.65 14.33 18.34
N TYR A 291 -2.74 13.62 19.46
CA TYR A 291 -3.96 12.92 19.85
C TYR A 291 -5.13 13.90 20.10
N PRO A 292 -6.38 13.41 20.21
CA PRO A 292 -7.54 14.24 20.50
C PRO A 292 -7.47 15.08 21.77
N ASP A 293 -6.77 14.60 22.81
CA ASP A 293 -6.47 15.37 24.03
C ASP A 293 -5.42 16.48 23.80
N GLY A 294 -4.85 16.55 22.60
CA GLY A 294 -3.79 17.45 22.17
C GLY A 294 -2.41 17.10 22.69
N THR A 295 -2.22 15.92 23.29
CA THR A 295 -0.89 15.40 23.58
C THR A 295 -0.17 15.07 22.26
N ARG A 296 1.13 15.36 22.20
CA ARG A 296 1.93 15.10 20.99
C ARG A 296 2.13 13.61 20.82
N MET A 297 2.05 13.14 19.57
CA MET A 297 2.42 11.76 19.26
C MET A 297 3.94 11.59 19.31
N GLY A 298 4.38 10.48 19.92
CA GLY A 298 5.78 10.10 20.01
C GLY A 298 6.38 9.62 18.68
N ASN A 299 7.71 9.61 18.57
CA ASN A 299 8.39 9.16 17.35
C ASN A 299 8.22 7.64 17.12
N GLU A 300 8.03 6.89 18.20
CA GLU A 300 7.71 5.46 18.21
C GLU A 300 6.42 5.14 17.43
N ASN A 301 5.54 6.13 17.25
CA ASN A 301 4.32 6.04 16.44
C ASN A 301 4.52 6.53 15.00
N GLY A 302 5.76 6.77 14.56
CA GLY A 302 6.03 7.32 13.23
C GLY A 302 5.42 8.71 13.02
N ALA A 303 5.39 9.55 14.05
CA ALA A 303 4.73 10.86 14.03
C ALA A 303 5.61 12.02 13.49
N ASP A 304 6.85 11.78 13.05
CA ASP A 304 7.75 12.87 12.64
C ASP A 304 7.72 13.11 11.12
N GLY A 305 6.72 13.86 10.67
CA GLY A 305 6.50 14.13 9.25
C GLY A 305 7.44 15.17 8.63
N ARG A 306 8.37 15.78 9.40
CA ARG A 306 9.20 16.90 8.93
C ARG A 306 10.05 16.55 7.70
N ALA A 307 10.50 15.30 7.61
CA ALA A 307 11.29 14.79 6.48
C ALA A 307 10.52 14.75 5.16
N TYR A 308 9.18 14.85 5.18
CA TYR A 308 8.30 14.76 4.00
C TYR A 308 7.43 16.00 3.80
N ALA A 309 7.46 16.93 4.77
CA ALA A 309 6.67 18.16 4.81
C ALA A 309 6.66 18.96 3.50
N PHE A 310 7.82 19.13 2.86
CA PHE A 310 7.92 19.87 1.60
C PHE A 310 7.14 19.20 0.47
N ALA A 311 7.30 17.88 0.29
CA ALA A 311 6.55 17.10 -0.70
C ALA A 311 5.05 17.09 -0.41
N LEU A 312 4.65 16.82 0.84
CA LEU A 312 3.25 16.78 1.27
C LEU A 312 2.55 18.12 1.05
N LYS A 313 3.20 19.24 1.42
CA LYS A 313 2.65 20.57 1.20
C LYS A 313 2.59 20.92 -0.28
N THR A 314 3.62 20.57 -1.06
CA THR A 314 3.60 20.78 -2.52
C THR A 314 2.46 20.01 -3.18
N LEU A 315 2.22 18.77 -2.77
CA LEU A 315 1.12 17.94 -3.24
C LEU A 315 -0.24 18.60 -2.95
N ALA A 316 -0.47 19.06 -1.72
CA ALA A 316 -1.71 19.74 -1.35
C ALA A 316 -1.95 21.00 -2.21
N TYR A 317 -0.91 21.81 -2.41
CA TYR A 317 -0.99 23.01 -3.26
C TYR A 317 -1.26 22.67 -4.73
N LYS A 318 -0.64 21.60 -5.26
CA LYS A 318 -0.85 21.12 -6.63
C LYS A 318 -2.32 20.81 -6.91
N TYR A 319 -3.01 20.12 -6.00
CA TYR A 319 -4.37 19.64 -6.23
C TYR A 319 -5.48 20.57 -5.76
N ALA A 320 -5.27 21.31 -4.66
CA ALA A 320 -6.32 22.16 -4.09
C ALA A 320 -6.14 23.65 -4.35
N GLY A 321 -4.89 24.10 -4.56
CA GLY A 321 -4.55 25.51 -4.66
C GLY A 321 -4.57 26.24 -3.30
N GLU A 322 -3.79 27.31 -3.20
CA GLU A 322 -3.56 28.02 -1.94
C GLU A 322 -4.85 28.60 -1.33
N ASP A 323 -5.73 29.18 -2.14
CA ASP A 323 -6.96 29.84 -1.67
C ASP A 323 -7.98 28.86 -1.10
N TYR A 324 -8.05 27.64 -1.64
CA TYR A 324 -8.86 26.58 -1.07
C TYR A 324 -8.28 26.12 0.26
N LEU A 325 -6.96 25.89 0.32
CA LEU A 325 -6.27 25.45 1.53
C LEU A 325 -6.39 26.50 2.65
N LYS A 326 -6.25 27.79 2.36
CA LYS A 326 -6.43 28.87 3.36
C LYS A 326 -7.81 28.82 4.01
N ARG A 327 -8.85 28.48 3.25
CA ARG A 327 -10.24 28.45 3.74
C ARG A 327 -10.59 27.17 4.46
N ASN A 328 -10.18 26.02 3.93
CA ASN A 328 -10.67 24.71 4.38
C ASN A 328 -9.63 23.92 5.19
N PHE A 329 -8.32 24.13 4.93
CA PHE A 329 -7.22 23.40 5.56
C PHE A 329 -6.08 24.35 5.98
N PRO A 330 -6.36 25.38 6.81
CA PRO A 330 -5.40 26.45 7.11
C PRO A 330 -4.12 25.93 7.78
N ALA A 331 -4.18 24.80 8.51
CA ALA A 331 -3.03 24.16 9.12
C ALA A 331 -1.93 23.81 8.09
N ILE A 332 -2.31 23.37 6.88
CA ILE A 332 -1.36 23.04 5.80
C ILE A 332 -0.61 24.30 5.34
N VAL A 333 -1.34 25.42 5.19
CA VAL A 333 -0.77 26.71 4.77
C VAL A 333 0.17 27.26 5.83
N GLN A 334 -0.25 27.21 7.09
CA GLN A 334 0.48 27.77 8.24
C GLN A 334 1.67 26.91 8.66
N ALA A 335 1.62 25.59 8.45
CA ALA A 335 2.73 24.71 8.78
C ALA A 335 4.00 25.10 8.00
N PRO A 336 5.17 25.13 8.65
CA PRO A 336 6.44 25.49 8.02
C PRO A 336 6.80 24.50 6.92
N TRP A 337 7.53 24.92 5.89
CA TRP A 337 7.86 24.04 4.76
C TRP A 337 8.91 22.95 5.08
N CYS A 338 9.59 23.04 6.24
CA CYS A 338 10.71 22.16 6.65
C CYS A 338 11.73 21.86 5.52
N ARG A 339 12.08 22.87 4.70
CA ARG A 339 12.89 22.66 3.48
C ARG A 339 14.19 21.93 3.78
N ASP A 340 14.92 22.35 4.81
CA ASP A 340 16.22 21.75 5.17
C ASP A 340 16.08 20.30 5.67
N ALA A 341 14.96 19.96 6.33
CA ALA A 341 14.72 18.60 6.78
C ALA A 341 14.40 17.67 5.60
N PHE A 342 13.63 18.15 4.62
CA PHE A 342 13.35 17.43 3.38
C PHE A 342 14.61 17.28 2.52
N GLU A 343 15.36 18.37 2.32
CA GLU A 343 16.62 18.35 1.57
C GLU A 343 17.66 17.41 2.23
N GLY A 344 17.78 17.45 3.56
CA GLY A 344 18.62 16.51 4.30
C GLY A 344 18.16 15.05 4.15
N ALA A 345 16.85 14.82 4.07
CA ALA A 345 16.27 13.51 3.83
C ALA A 345 16.60 12.98 2.42
N GLU A 346 16.48 13.81 1.40
CA GLU A 346 16.86 13.49 0.03
C GLU A 346 18.37 13.18 -0.05
N TYR A 347 19.24 14.04 0.52
CA TYR A 347 20.67 13.78 0.57
C TYR A 347 21.01 12.47 1.31
N ALA A 348 20.32 12.13 2.40
CA ALA A 348 20.53 10.86 3.09
C ALA A 348 20.17 9.65 2.20
N CYS A 349 19.10 9.75 1.41
CA CYS A 349 18.73 8.73 0.43
C CYS A 349 19.82 8.58 -0.66
N LEU A 350 20.30 9.70 -1.21
CA LEU A 350 21.30 9.73 -2.30
C LEU A 350 22.69 9.29 -1.86
N SER A 351 23.15 9.78 -0.73
CA SER A 351 24.50 9.51 -0.18
C SER A 351 24.63 8.11 0.41
N ASN A 352 23.52 7.39 0.54
CA ASN A 352 23.44 6.16 1.31
C ASN A 352 23.86 6.29 2.78
N ILE A 353 23.85 7.50 3.33
CA ILE A 353 24.05 7.73 4.76
C ILE A 353 22.85 7.15 5.51
N GLY A 354 23.13 6.31 6.50
CA GLY A 354 22.13 5.45 7.14
C GLY A 354 22.28 4.01 6.67
N TYR A 355 22.50 3.11 7.62
CA TYR A 355 22.70 1.67 7.43
C TYR A 355 21.71 1.08 6.42
N SER A 356 22.06 0.01 5.71
CA SER A 356 21.17 -0.68 4.75
C SER A 356 19.77 -1.02 5.31
N GLY A 357 19.67 -1.16 6.64
CA GLY A 357 18.41 -1.31 7.39
C GLY A 357 17.46 -0.10 7.35
N HIS A 358 17.91 1.10 6.95
CA HIS A 358 17.05 2.28 6.77
C HIS A 358 16.39 2.30 5.39
N ARG A 359 15.94 1.13 4.91
CA ARG A 359 15.21 1.03 3.64
C ARG A 359 13.86 1.72 3.71
N ILE A 360 13.24 1.75 4.90
CA ILE A 360 11.93 2.34 5.13
C ILE A 360 11.93 3.80 4.68
N PHE A 361 12.92 4.54 5.15
CA PHE A 361 13.11 5.94 4.80
C PHE A 361 13.20 6.19 3.28
N ARG A 362 13.87 5.29 2.55
CA ARG A 362 14.05 5.44 1.10
C ARG A 362 12.77 5.20 0.32
N PHE A 363 12.01 4.15 0.63
CA PHE A 363 10.75 3.93 -0.09
C PHE A 363 9.75 5.04 0.23
N LEU A 364 9.71 5.53 1.47
CA LEU A 364 8.87 6.68 1.85
C LEU A 364 9.27 7.96 1.10
N MET A 365 10.57 8.20 0.93
CA MET A 365 11.03 9.29 0.08
C MET A 365 10.65 9.07 -1.39
N ALA A 366 10.76 7.84 -1.90
CA ALA A 366 10.34 7.53 -3.27
C ALA A 366 8.84 7.79 -3.49
N GLU A 367 7.98 7.40 -2.55
CA GLU A 367 6.56 7.73 -2.56
C GLU A 367 6.34 9.23 -2.55
N ALA A 368 6.95 9.95 -1.59
CA ALA A 368 6.82 11.41 -1.47
C ALA A 368 7.24 12.16 -2.74
N LEU A 369 8.38 11.80 -3.33
CA LEU A 369 8.88 12.37 -4.59
C LEU A 369 7.95 12.04 -5.76
N SER A 370 7.47 10.79 -5.84
CA SER A 370 6.61 10.34 -6.95
C SER A 370 5.27 11.06 -6.94
N VAL A 371 4.60 11.16 -5.79
CA VAL A 371 3.27 11.79 -5.69
C VAL A 371 3.35 13.31 -5.84
N SER A 372 4.34 13.96 -5.22
CA SER A 372 4.47 15.42 -5.24
C SER A 372 5.08 15.94 -6.54
N GLY A 373 5.89 15.13 -7.21
CA GLY A 373 6.62 15.49 -8.42
C GLY A 373 7.67 16.56 -8.22
N THR A 374 8.15 16.77 -6.99
CA THR A 374 9.11 17.83 -6.65
C THR A 374 10.30 17.27 -5.89
N SER A 375 11.45 17.93 -6.05
CA SER A 375 12.71 17.65 -5.33
C SER A 375 13.38 18.95 -4.92
N ARG A 376 14.17 18.94 -3.85
CA ARG A 376 15.01 20.09 -3.46
C ARG A 376 16.47 19.93 -3.89
N VAL A 377 16.94 18.69 -4.01
CA VAL A 377 18.36 18.39 -4.34
C VAL A 377 18.60 18.12 -5.82
N SER A 378 17.56 17.82 -6.59
CA SER A 378 17.65 17.48 -8.01
C SER A 378 16.68 18.31 -8.86
N GLN A 379 17.15 18.74 -10.03
CA GLN A 379 16.28 19.32 -11.06
C GLN A 379 15.47 18.25 -11.83
N SER A 380 15.82 16.97 -11.66
CA SER A 380 15.17 15.84 -12.33
C SER A 380 14.84 14.79 -11.28
N VAL A 381 13.56 14.76 -10.90
CA VAL A 381 13.01 13.81 -9.92
C VAL A 381 13.20 12.37 -10.41
N SER A 382 13.03 12.11 -11.72
CA SER A 382 13.27 10.80 -12.33
C SER A 382 14.71 10.29 -12.13
N LYS A 383 15.73 11.13 -12.36
CA LYS A 383 17.14 10.77 -12.09
C LYS A 383 17.38 10.49 -10.62
N GLU A 384 16.79 11.31 -9.74
CA GLU A 384 16.93 11.15 -8.31
C GLU A 384 16.31 9.83 -7.83
N LEU A 385 15.04 9.57 -8.19
CA LEU A 385 14.36 8.31 -7.92
C LEU A 385 15.22 7.13 -8.36
N LYS A 386 15.64 7.08 -9.62
CA LYS A 386 16.47 5.99 -10.15
C LYS A 386 17.73 5.77 -9.30
N SER A 387 18.39 6.84 -8.88
CA SER A 387 19.70 6.75 -8.22
C SER A 387 19.68 5.99 -6.88
N PHE A 388 18.61 6.13 -6.08
CA PHE A 388 18.53 5.45 -4.77
C PHE A 388 17.57 4.25 -4.74
N THR A 389 16.67 4.11 -5.72
CA THR A 389 15.73 2.98 -5.81
C THR A 389 16.26 1.81 -6.63
N ALA A 390 17.15 2.04 -7.61
CA ALA A 390 17.61 0.99 -8.53
C ALA A 390 18.29 -0.19 -7.83
N ARG A 391 19.00 0.05 -6.73
CA ARG A 391 19.68 -0.99 -5.95
C ARG A 391 18.72 -1.98 -5.28
N TYR A 392 17.44 -1.63 -5.19
CA TYR A 392 16.40 -2.45 -4.57
C TYR A 392 15.42 -3.04 -5.59
N ASP A 393 15.65 -2.78 -6.88
CA ASP A 393 14.72 -3.08 -7.96
C ASP A 393 13.34 -2.43 -7.84
N TRP A 394 13.27 -1.24 -7.22
CA TRP A 394 12.03 -0.46 -7.09
C TRP A 394 11.88 0.65 -8.15
N ASP A 395 12.94 0.96 -8.88
CA ASP A 395 13.02 2.11 -9.78
C ASP A 395 11.97 2.09 -10.89
N THR A 396 11.69 0.92 -11.48
CA THR A 396 10.63 0.74 -12.48
C THR A 396 9.26 1.17 -11.94
N PHE A 397 8.90 0.71 -10.75
CA PHE A 397 7.63 1.05 -10.10
C PHE A 397 7.53 2.55 -9.80
N TYR A 398 8.49 3.11 -9.08
CA TYR A 398 8.42 4.52 -8.67
C TYR A 398 8.57 5.50 -9.83
N LEU A 399 9.34 5.15 -10.87
CA LEU A 399 9.39 5.95 -12.10
C LEU A 399 8.04 5.94 -12.83
N LEU A 400 7.40 4.78 -13.00
CA LEU A 400 6.07 4.72 -13.62
C LEU A 400 5.03 5.48 -12.80
N LEU A 401 5.05 5.36 -11.47
CA LEU A 401 4.17 6.10 -10.58
C LEU A 401 4.36 7.62 -10.74
N TYR A 402 5.62 8.08 -10.73
CA TYR A 402 5.98 9.48 -10.97
C TYR A 402 5.48 9.97 -12.33
N TYR A 403 5.74 9.21 -13.39
CA TYR A 403 5.33 9.56 -14.75
C TYR A 403 3.80 9.67 -14.88
N ALA A 404 3.07 8.68 -14.36
CA ALA A 404 1.61 8.65 -14.38
C ALA A 404 0.96 9.82 -13.60
N LEU A 405 1.48 10.17 -12.42
CA LEU A 405 0.91 11.22 -11.57
C LEU A 405 1.28 12.64 -11.97
N ASN A 406 2.29 12.81 -12.84
CA ASN A 406 2.80 14.11 -13.25
C ASN A 406 2.66 14.40 -14.75
N ASP A 407 1.91 13.56 -15.48
CA ASP A 407 1.65 13.74 -16.92
C ASP A 407 2.94 13.79 -17.75
N LEU A 408 3.90 12.94 -17.39
CA LEU A 408 5.20 12.87 -18.04
C LEU A 408 5.33 11.54 -18.78
N PRO A 409 5.86 11.53 -20.02
CA PRO A 409 6.18 10.27 -20.69
C PRO A 409 7.44 9.64 -20.06
N PRO A 410 7.56 8.29 -20.06
CA PRO A 410 8.78 7.63 -19.60
C PRO A 410 10.03 8.03 -20.40
N GLU A 411 11.07 8.49 -19.69
CA GLU A 411 12.31 8.93 -20.33
C GLU A 411 13.18 7.74 -20.72
N THR A 412 13.39 7.48 -22.02
CA THR A 412 14.11 6.29 -22.52
C THR A 412 15.54 6.13 -22.03
N ARG A 413 16.21 7.21 -21.61
CA ARG A 413 17.58 7.16 -21.04
C ARG A 413 17.60 6.76 -19.57
N ILE A 414 16.47 6.90 -18.87
CA ILE A 414 16.35 6.68 -17.43
C ILE A 414 15.54 5.41 -17.19
N PHE A 415 14.44 5.23 -17.89
CA PHE A 415 13.53 4.11 -17.69
C PHE A 415 14.08 2.82 -18.33
N ASP A 416 14.04 1.72 -17.57
CA ASP A 416 14.51 0.40 -18.02
C ASP A 416 13.32 -0.49 -18.39
N PHE A 417 12.98 -0.50 -19.67
CA PHE A 417 11.84 -1.26 -20.21
C PHE A 417 12.05 -2.78 -20.14
N GLU A 418 13.30 -3.24 -20.29
CA GLU A 418 13.64 -4.67 -20.19
C GLU A 418 13.44 -5.15 -18.75
N LYS A 419 13.85 -4.34 -17.76
CA LYS A 419 13.62 -4.63 -16.35
C LYS A 419 12.13 -4.67 -16.00
N LEU A 420 11.33 -3.72 -16.50
CA LEU A 420 9.87 -3.72 -16.31
C LEU A 420 9.27 -5.03 -16.82
N SER A 421 9.60 -5.41 -18.06
CA SER A 421 9.14 -6.64 -18.67
C SER A 421 9.51 -7.87 -17.84
N ASN A 422 10.78 -7.99 -17.45
CA ASN A 422 11.27 -9.09 -16.62
C ASN A 422 10.54 -9.16 -15.27
N GLN A 423 10.22 -8.03 -14.65
CA GLN A 423 9.46 -8.00 -13.40
C GLN A 423 8.03 -8.49 -13.60
N LEU A 424 7.30 -7.99 -14.61
CA LEU A 424 5.94 -8.43 -14.92
C LEU A 424 5.88 -9.93 -15.26
N GLN A 425 6.86 -10.44 -16.00
CA GLN A 425 6.94 -11.86 -16.36
C GLN A 425 7.32 -12.76 -15.19
N SER A 426 8.29 -12.34 -14.36
CA SER A 426 8.77 -13.14 -13.22
C SER A 426 7.78 -13.22 -12.06
N ALA A 427 6.70 -12.42 -12.06
CA ALA A 427 5.64 -12.53 -11.08
C ALA A 427 5.03 -13.95 -11.09
N PRO A 428 4.88 -14.61 -9.93
CA PRO A 428 4.31 -15.95 -9.85
C PRO A 428 2.87 -15.95 -10.36
N ALA A 429 2.43 -16.97 -11.08
CA ALA A 429 1.09 -16.98 -11.68
C ALA A 429 -0.04 -17.03 -10.64
N ASP A 430 0.19 -17.70 -9.51
CA ASP A 430 -0.82 -17.98 -8.50
C ASP A 430 -0.79 -17.02 -7.30
N GLY A 431 -0.08 -15.89 -7.42
CA GLY A 431 0.09 -14.91 -6.35
C GLY A 431 1.42 -15.04 -5.62
N THR A 432 1.71 -14.08 -4.75
CA THR A 432 2.99 -13.98 -4.03
C THR A 432 2.91 -14.64 -2.65
N TRP A 433 4.01 -15.23 -2.20
CA TRP A 433 4.10 -15.91 -0.89
C TRP A 433 5.53 -15.98 -0.34
N GLN A 434 5.64 -16.24 0.96
CA GLN A 434 6.88 -16.64 1.62
C GLN A 434 6.56 -17.47 2.88
N TYR A 435 7.03 -18.71 2.98
CA TYR A 435 6.76 -19.55 4.16
C TYR A 435 7.99 -19.91 5.00
N GLY A 436 9.16 -19.34 4.67
CA GLY A 436 10.41 -19.54 5.42
C GLY A 436 10.97 -20.98 5.40
N ASP A 437 10.16 -21.97 5.04
CA ASP A 437 10.51 -23.38 5.03
C ASP A 437 11.23 -23.85 3.75
N ASN A 438 11.77 -25.07 3.82
CA ASN A 438 12.41 -25.73 2.69
C ASN A 438 11.40 -26.47 1.78
N HIS A 439 10.11 -26.47 2.13
CA HIS A 439 9.08 -27.20 1.38
C HIS A 439 8.55 -26.38 0.21
N CYS A 440 8.42 -25.06 0.39
CA CYS A 440 8.07 -24.15 -0.68
C CYS A 440 9.31 -23.44 -1.23
N SER A 441 9.51 -23.55 -2.55
CA SER A 441 10.52 -22.76 -3.23
C SER A 441 10.19 -21.26 -3.07
N LYS A 442 11.18 -20.49 -2.63
CA LYS A 442 11.07 -19.03 -2.53
C LYS A 442 10.94 -18.43 -3.93
N ILE A 443 10.04 -17.48 -4.08
CA ILE A 443 9.83 -16.79 -5.35
C ILE A 443 10.80 -15.63 -5.45
N LYS A 444 11.78 -15.74 -6.34
CA LYS A 444 12.81 -14.72 -6.49
C LYS A 444 12.19 -13.37 -6.86
N GLY A 445 12.43 -12.34 -6.05
CA GLY A 445 11.95 -10.98 -6.25
C GLY A 445 10.51 -10.72 -5.78
N TRP A 446 9.71 -11.76 -5.52
CA TRP A 446 8.27 -11.63 -5.23
C TRP A 446 7.86 -12.26 -3.90
N SER A 447 8.83 -12.67 -3.07
CA SER A 447 8.60 -13.17 -1.71
C SER A 447 8.59 -12.00 -0.72
N ALA A 448 7.67 -11.05 -0.87
CA ALA A 448 7.48 -10.00 0.12
C ALA A 448 6.04 -9.51 0.08
N GLU A 449 5.49 -9.15 1.24
CA GLU A 449 4.14 -8.62 1.39
C GLU A 449 3.96 -7.30 0.63
N PHE A 450 5.00 -6.45 0.68
CA PHE A 450 5.02 -5.14 0.05
C PHE A 450 6.34 -4.94 -0.70
N ARG A 451 6.40 -5.45 -1.93
CA ARG A 451 7.63 -5.61 -2.72
C ARG A 451 8.41 -4.30 -2.85
N TRP A 452 7.71 -3.20 -3.11
CA TRP A 452 8.33 -1.89 -3.42
C TRP A 452 8.92 -1.18 -2.19
N SER A 453 8.80 -1.78 -1.00
CA SER A 453 9.45 -1.35 0.24
C SER A 453 10.50 -2.35 0.77
N ALA A 454 10.58 -3.54 0.17
CA ALA A 454 11.38 -4.66 0.64
C ALA A 454 12.74 -4.68 -0.06
N THR A 455 13.81 -5.01 0.68
CA THR A 455 15.13 -5.22 0.06
C THR A 455 15.11 -6.38 -0.94
N VAL A 456 16.10 -6.45 -1.84
CA VAL A 456 16.24 -7.61 -2.74
C VAL A 456 16.42 -8.90 -1.94
N GLU A 457 17.13 -8.85 -0.81
CA GLU A 457 17.26 -9.99 0.09
C GLU A 457 15.91 -10.42 0.66
N ALA A 458 15.11 -9.46 1.15
CA ALA A 458 13.78 -9.72 1.69
C ALA A 458 12.84 -10.29 0.62
N GLN A 459 12.79 -9.67 -0.56
CA GLN A 459 12.05 -10.14 -1.73
C GLN A 459 12.44 -11.56 -2.18
N ASN A 460 13.63 -12.05 -1.78
CA ASN A 460 14.10 -13.39 -2.06
C ASN A 460 13.95 -14.34 -0.85
N GLY A 461 13.23 -13.92 0.18
CA GLY A 461 13.05 -14.62 1.45
C GLY A 461 14.36 -14.90 2.18
N LYS A 462 15.38 -14.05 2.00
CA LYS A 462 16.71 -14.20 2.63
C LYS A 462 16.86 -13.39 3.91
N THR A 463 15.96 -12.46 4.18
CA THR A 463 15.90 -11.78 5.48
C THR A 463 15.03 -12.60 6.42
N GLY A 464 15.47 -12.78 7.67
CA GLY A 464 14.64 -13.36 8.74
C GLY A 464 13.62 -12.35 9.26
N GLU A 465 12.97 -11.60 8.37
CA GLU A 465 11.92 -10.65 8.72
C GLU A 465 10.62 -11.42 8.78
N ASN A 466 10.26 -11.87 9.98
CA ASN A 466 9.28 -12.93 10.11
C ASN A 466 7.83 -12.43 9.96
N TRP A 467 7.61 -11.12 10.13
CA TRP A 467 6.43 -10.40 9.65
C TRP A 467 6.19 -10.48 8.14
N SER A 468 7.07 -11.10 7.36
CA SER A 468 6.86 -11.39 5.95
C SER A 468 6.44 -12.85 5.68
N LEU A 469 6.02 -13.65 6.66
CA LEU A 469 5.64 -15.05 6.36
C LEU A 469 4.15 -15.23 6.07
N GLY A 470 3.80 -15.63 4.85
CA GLY A 470 2.45 -16.06 4.47
C GLY A 470 2.15 -15.90 2.98
N ASN A 471 0.87 -15.93 2.65
CA ASN A 471 0.33 -15.54 1.35
C ASN A 471 0.05 -14.04 1.31
N TYR A 472 0.31 -13.41 0.18
CA TYR A 472 -0.03 -12.00 -0.04
C TYR A 472 -0.98 -11.82 -1.21
N SER A 473 -1.60 -10.64 -1.25
CA SER A 473 -2.62 -10.27 -2.23
C SER A 473 -2.09 -10.14 -3.66
N GLY A 474 -0.81 -9.79 -3.80
CA GLY A 474 -0.20 -9.47 -5.09
C GLY A 474 -0.55 -8.06 -5.60
N ILE A 475 -1.07 -7.18 -4.74
CA ILE A 475 -1.48 -5.83 -5.11
C ILE A 475 -0.36 -5.01 -5.76
N ASP A 476 0.90 -5.26 -5.36
CA ASP A 476 2.09 -4.66 -5.95
C ASP A 476 2.24 -4.94 -7.45
N PHE A 477 1.97 -6.17 -7.86
CA PHE A 477 2.03 -6.59 -9.26
C PHE A 477 0.91 -5.92 -10.05
N MET A 478 -0.31 -5.92 -9.50
CA MET A 478 -1.47 -5.32 -10.15
C MET A 478 -1.27 -3.82 -10.39
N LEU A 479 -0.78 -3.08 -9.38
CA LEU A 479 -0.51 -1.66 -9.55
C LEU A 479 0.61 -1.40 -10.56
N LEU A 480 1.71 -2.16 -10.53
CA LEU A 480 2.79 -2.05 -11.51
C LEU A 480 2.26 -2.29 -12.94
N HIS A 481 1.46 -3.34 -13.13
CA HIS A 481 0.83 -3.67 -14.39
C HIS A 481 -0.05 -2.51 -14.90
N ASN A 482 -0.90 -1.97 -14.04
CA ASN A 482 -1.82 -0.90 -14.45
C ASN A 482 -1.06 0.38 -14.82
N LEU A 483 -0.03 0.73 -14.05
CA LEU A 483 0.83 1.86 -14.37
C LEU A 483 1.57 1.66 -15.70
N ALA A 484 2.01 0.44 -16.02
CA ALA A 484 2.60 0.12 -17.32
C ALA A 484 1.58 0.30 -18.45
N CYS A 485 0.35 -0.21 -18.31
CA CYS A 485 -0.70 -0.06 -19.31
C CYS A 485 -1.16 1.39 -19.50
N LEU A 486 -1.11 2.22 -18.45
CA LEU A 486 -1.44 3.64 -18.53
C LEU A 486 -0.30 4.49 -19.12
N GLY A 487 0.96 4.11 -18.86
CA GLY A 487 2.14 4.87 -19.24
C GLY A 487 2.76 4.49 -20.58
N LEU A 488 2.46 3.29 -21.09
CA LEU A 488 3.11 2.71 -22.29
C LEU A 488 2.05 2.26 -23.31
N GLU A 489 2.14 2.83 -24.52
CA GLU A 489 1.19 2.59 -25.61
C GLU A 489 1.05 1.09 -25.96
N GLU A 490 2.15 0.36 -26.07
CA GLU A 490 2.14 -1.09 -26.38
C GLU A 490 1.36 -1.93 -25.33
N TYR A 491 1.52 -1.63 -24.04
CA TYR A 491 0.79 -2.30 -22.97
C TYR A 491 -0.69 -1.87 -22.94
N SER A 492 -0.99 -0.61 -23.26
CA SER A 492 -2.35 -0.09 -23.35
C SER A 492 -3.16 -0.77 -24.47
N GLU A 493 -2.55 -0.90 -25.66
CA GLU A 493 -3.15 -1.54 -26.83
C GLU A 493 -3.40 -3.03 -26.58
N SER A 494 -2.39 -3.74 -26.05
CA SER A 494 -2.52 -5.16 -25.72
C SER A 494 -3.57 -5.42 -24.64
N PHE A 495 -3.67 -4.58 -23.61
CA PHE A 495 -4.73 -4.66 -22.61
C PHE A 495 -6.11 -4.46 -23.27
N SER A 496 -6.25 -3.44 -24.11
CA SER A 496 -7.50 -3.15 -24.82
C SER A 496 -7.94 -4.29 -25.74
N HIS A 497 -6.99 -4.98 -26.37
CA HIS A 497 -7.28 -6.19 -27.15
C HIS A 497 -7.68 -7.36 -26.28
N TYR A 498 -7.03 -7.56 -25.12
CA TYR A 498 -7.37 -8.63 -24.19
C TYR A 498 -8.78 -8.49 -23.60
N ILE A 499 -9.23 -7.26 -23.33
CA ILE A 499 -10.58 -6.99 -22.79
C ILE A 499 -11.68 -7.19 -23.83
N LYS A 500 -11.38 -6.94 -25.11
CA LYS A 500 -12.36 -7.07 -26.19
C LYS A 500 -12.53 -8.56 -26.53
N PRO A 501 -13.74 -9.12 -26.41
CA PRO A 501 -14.00 -10.53 -26.68
C PRO A 501 -13.86 -10.90 -28.17
#